data_AF-A0A356EPX5-F1
#
_entry.id   AF-A0A356EPX5-F1
#
_cell.length_a   1.000
_cell.length_b   1.000
_cell.length_c   1.000
_cell.angle_alpha   90.00
_cell.angle_beta   90.00
_cell.angle_gamma   90.00
#
_symmetry.space_group_name_H-M   'P 1'
#
loop_
_entity.id
_entity.type
_entity.pdbx_description
1 polymer ?
#
loop_
_entity_poly.entity_id
_entity_poly.type
_entity_poly.pdbx_seq_one_letter_code
_entity_poly.pdbx_strand_id
1 'polypeptide(L)'
;AKAGVMMRETFDGNSPNVALLVTPEYGIRYQYRLSVGSTTWSEQAGNPDIEAPYWVRLTRLGDTFRSEISPDGATWTIVGSVTIAMGETVQVGLPVTSRVRGTLCASVFGDVQVEEYSVRLPGDANFSGTVDQTDAAILAANWGKSGMTWLEGDFSGDGAVNAVDASIFAAHFGATLAPTVEQNPVEQGILEPVEVALLDDTTARDAALAEEFGSAVEPTSLERSRLAWSHTLARRQSPREDAILERARLAIDLMPADYWGLA
;
A
#
# COMPACT_ATOMS: atom_id res chain seq x y z
N ALA A 1 23.19 10.31 1.68
CA ALA A 1 22.56 9.21 0.92
C ALA A 1 21.37 8.63 1.68
N LYS A 2 20.44 7.97 0.99
CA LYS A 2 19.28 7.28 1.54
C LYS A 2 18.99 6.02 0.71
N ALA A 3 18.54 4.95 1.35
CA ALA A 3 18.08 3.75 0.68
C ALA A 3 16.97 3.06 1.50
N GLY A 4 16.02 2.38 0.87
CA GLY A 4 14.97 1.68 1.60
C GLY A 4 13.88 1.13 0.71
N VAL A 5 12.64 1.22 1.18
CA VAL A 5 11.43 0.77 0.47
C VAL A 5 10.50 1.94 0.18
N MET A 6 9.79 1.89 -0.94
CA MET A 6 8.81 2.90 -1.35
C MET A 6 7.60 2.27 -2.01
N MET A 7 6.42 2.80 -1.69
CA MET A 7 5.18 2.61 -2.46
C MET A 7 4.79 3.96 -3.07
N ARG A 8 4.43 3.99 -4.35
CA ARG A 8 4.04 5.20 -5.09
C ARG A 8 2.97 4.88 -6.11
N GLU A 9 2.15 5.88 -6.44
CA GLU A 9 1.03 5.69 -7.38
C GLU A 9 1.52 5.52 -8.83
N THR A 10 2.30 6.47 -9.35
CA THR A 10 2.82 6.47 -10.73
C THR A 10 4.33 6.69 -10.78
N PHE A 11 4.95 6.52 -11.96
CA PHE A 11 6.39 6.76 -12.16
C PHE A 11 6.74 8.26 -12.24
N ASP A 12 5.74 9.15 -12.29
CA ASP A 12 5.94 10.59 -12.36
C ASP A 12 6.60 11.14 -11.10
N GLY A 13 7.63 11.97 -11.23
CA GLY A 13 8.41 12.46 -10.07
C GLY A 13 7.61 13.17 -8.98
N ASN A 14 6.44 13.71 -9.33
CA ASN A 14 5.52 14.40 -8.44
C ASN A 14 4.40 13.49 -7.88
N SER A 15 4.38 12.19 -8.18
CA SER A 15 3.38 11.22 -7.71
C SER A 15 3.26 11.19 -6.17
N PRO A 16 2.05 10.95 -5.61
CA PRO A 16 1.89 10.50 -4.23
C PRO A 16 2.77 9.30 -3.95
N ASN A 17 3.38 9.27 -2.77
CA ASN A 17 4.29 8.19 -2.37
C ASN A 17 4.43 8.13 -0.85
N VAL A 18 4.89 6.98 -0.37
CA VAL A 18 5.38 6.75 0.98
C VAL A 18 6.69 5.97 0.88
N ALA A 19 7.69 6.39 1.64
CA ALA A 19 9.00 5.78 1.67
C ALA A 19 9.53 5.69 3.09
N LEU A 20 10.15 4.55 3.38
CA LEU A 20 10.87 4.30 4.62
C LEU A 20 12.32 4.03 4.28
N LEU A 21 13.20 4.93 4.71
CA LEU A 21 14.57 5.03 4.22
C LEU A 21 15.57 4.95 5.38
N VAL A 22 16.57 4.09 5.25
CA VAL A 22 17.74 4.05 6.13
C VAL A 22 18.77 5.06 5.62
N THR A 23 19.36 5.82 6.54
CA THR A 23 20.41 6.79 6.23
C THR A 23 21.68 6.50 7.05
N PRO A 24 22.88 6.78 6.52
CA PRO A 24 24.12 6.52 7.26
C PRO A 24 24.32 7.40 8.51
N GLU A 25 23.68 8.56 8.59
CA GLU A 25 23.97 9.58 9.63
C GLU A 25 22.76 10.00 10.46
N TYR A 26 21.55 9.66 10.04
CA TYR A 26 20.31 10.19 10.65
C TYR A 26 19.27 9.11 10.93
N GLY A 27 19.69 7.86 11.04
CA GLY A 27 18.79 6.76 11.32
C GLY A 27 17.79 6.49 10.21
N ILE A 28 16.56 6.16 10.61
CA ILE A 28 15.43 5.97 9.70
C ILE A 28 14.76 7.32 9.39
N ARG A 29 14.44 7.52 8.12
CA ARG A 29 13.66 8.63 7.60
C ARG A 29 12.36 8.11 7.03
N TYR A 30 11.27 8.63 7.55
CA TYR A 30 9.93 8.40 7.03
C TYR A 30 9.52 9.60 6.17
N GLN A 31 9.18 9.35 4.92
CA GLN A 31 8.85 10.40 3.95
C GLN A 31 7.57 10.04 3.20
N TYR A 32 6.74 11.03 2.91
CA TYR A 32 5.55 10.82 2.12
C TYR A 32 5.10 12.08 1.37
N ARG A 33 4.31 11.88 0.33
CA ARG A 33 3.60 12.91 -0.42
C ARG A 33 2.13 12.49 -0.55
N LEU A 34 1.23 13.36 -0.12
CA LEU A 34 -0.21 13.06 -0.04
C LEU A 34 -0.91 13.15 -1.39
N SER A 35 -0.48 14.04 -2.28
CA SER A 35 -1.15 14.27 -3.57
C SER A 35 -0.14 14.64 -4.64
N VAL A 36 -0.52 14.52 -5.91
CA VAL A 36 0.33 14.89 -7.04
C VAL A 36 0.84 16.33 -6.86
N GLY A 37 2.16 16.51 -6.86
CA GLY A 37 2.80 17.82 -6.74
C GLY A 37 2.76 18.45 -5.34
N SER A 38 2.17 17.80 -4.33
CA SER A 38 2.17 18.33 -2.97
C SER A 38 3.58 18.32 -2.35
N THR A 39 3.77 19.15 -1.33
CA THR A 39 4.99 19.13 -0.51
C THR A 39 5.24 17.72 0.03
N THR A 40 6.49 17.27 -0.06
CA THR A 40 6.92 16.03 0.58
C THR A 40 7.17 16.28 2.05
N TRP A 41 6.44 15.57 2.90
CA TRP A 41 6.74 15.49 4.32
C TRP A 41 7.95 14.58 4.56
N SER A 42 8.78 14.91 5.54
CA SER A 42 9.96 14.13 5.89
C SER A 42 10.28 14.29 7.37
N GLU A 43 10.30 13.18 8.10
CA GLU A 43 10.62 13.15 9.52
C GLU A 43 11.65 12.08 9.86
N GLN A 44 12.29 12.24 11.02
CA GLN A 44 13.06 11.15 11.62
C GLN A 44 12.08 10.17 12.27
N ALA A 45 12.30 8.89 12.05
CA ALA A 45 11.48 7.82 12.58
C ALA A 45 12.36 6.88 13.41
N GLY A 46 11.85 6.36 14.53
CA GLY A 46 12.63 5.52 15.43
C GLY A 46 13.86 6.22 16.03
N ASN A 47 14.83 5.43 16.49
CA ASN A 47 16.06 5.94 17.11
C ASN A 47 17.04 6.48 16.02
N PRO A 48 17.63 7.68 16.19
CA PRO A 48 18.70 8.20 15.31
C PRO A 48 19.88 7.25 15.10
N ASP A 49 20.19 6.38 16.06
CA ASP A 49 21.35 5.50 16.06
C ASP A 49 21.15 4.23 15.20
N ILE A 50 20.01 4.11 14.51
CA ILE A 50 19.71 2.96 13.67
C ILE A 50 20.49 3.04 12.36
N GLU A 51 21.50 2.19 12.21
CA GLU A 51 22.30 2.08 10.99
C GLU A 51 21.99 0.80 10.20
N ALA A 52 22.42 0.76 8.94
CA ALA A 52 22.33 -0.46 8.13
C ALA A 52 23.38 -1.50 8.58
N PRO A 53 23.09 -2.81 8.55
CA PRO A 53 21.88 -3.46 8.04
C PRO A 53 20.67 -3.32 8.98
N TYR A 54 19.50 -3.02 8.43
CA TYR A 54 18.24 -2.94 9.19
C TYR A 54 17.05 -3.37 8.35
N TRP A 55 16.03 -3.93 8.98
CA TRP A 55 14.80 -4.32 8.28
C TRP A 55 13.80 -3.18 8.26
N VAL A 56 13.24 -2.93 7.08
CA VAL A 56 12.19 -1.95 6.84
C VAL A 56 11.04 -2.61 6.10
N ARG A 57 9.81 -2.23 6.43
CA ARG A 57 8.59 -2.73 5.80
C ARG A 57 7.58 -1.59 5.64
N LEU A 58 6.88 -1.62 4.52
CA LEU A 58 5.67 -0.84 4.28
C LEU A 58 4.49 -1.81 4.14
N THR A 59 3.43 -1.55 4.89
CA THR A 59 2.19 -2.35 4.85
C THR A 59 1.04 -1.46 4.37
N ARG A 60 0.38 -1.85 3.27
CA ARG A 60 -0.76 -1.11 2.71
C ARG A 60 -2.08 -1.80 3.06
N LEU A 61 -3.03 -1.01 3.56
CA LEU A 61 -4.42 -1.40 3.86
C LEU A 61 -5.38 -0.34 3.30
N GLY A 62 -5.93 -0.60 2.11
CA GLY A 62 -6.65 0.42 1.34
C GLY A 62 -5.73 1.62 1.09
N ASP A 63 -6.15 2.78 1.57
CA ASP A 63 -5.36 4.02 1.50
C ASP A 63 -4.44 4.24 2.70
N THR A 64 -4.42 3.34 3.67
CA THR A 64 -3.57 3.46 4.86
C THR A 64 -2.26 2.73 4.67
N PHE A 65 -1.16 3.45 4.85
CA PHE A 65 0.20 2.93 4.76
C PHE A 65 0.87 2.99 6.12
N ARG A 66 1.28 1.82 6.62
CA ARG A 66 2.07 1.69 7.85
C ARG A 66 3.53 1.49 7.51
N SER A 67 4.39 2.22 8.22
CA SER A 67 5.84 2.11 8.15
C SER A 67 6.35 1.40 9.39
N GLU A 68 7.11 0.34 9.18
CA GLU A 68 7.54 -0.57 10.22
C GLU A 68 9.03 -0.86 10.09
N ILE A 69 9.70 -1.02 11.22
CA ILE A 69 11.12 -1.29 11.29
C ILE A 69 11.39 -2.48 12.21
N SER A 70 12.47 -3.22 11.97
CA SER A 70 12.84 -4.37 12.80
C SER A 70 14.36 -4.58 12.86
N PRO A 71 14.92 -4.92 14.04
CA PRO A 71 16.32 -5.29 14.16
C PRO A 71 16.61 -6.73 13.68
N ASP A 72 15.61 -7.61 13.68
CA ASP A 72 15.78 -9.06 13.50
C ASP A 72 14.95 -9.64 12.33
N GLY A 73 14.01 -8.88 11.78
CA GLY A 73 13.07 -9.33 10.73
C GLY A 73 11.88 -10.13 11.27
N ALA A 74 11.82 -10.36 12.59
CA ALA A 74 10.77 -11.11 13.26
C ALA A 74 9.85 -10.20 14.09
N THR A 75 10.43 -9.29 14.86
CA THR A 75 9.69 -8.36 15.72
C THR A 75 9.65 -6.99 15.08
N TRP A 76 8.45 -6.52 14.74
CA TRP A 76 8.24 -5.29 13.98
C TRP A 76 7.67 -4.18 14.86
N THR A 77 8.24 -2.98 14.76
CA THR A 77 7.79 -1.77 15.44
C THR A 77 7.24 -0.78 14.43
N ILE A 78 6.02 -0.30 14.64
CA ILE A 78 5.42 0.76 13.82
C ILE A 78 6.08 2.09 14.16
N VAL A 79 6.57 2.79 13.14
CA VAL A 79 7.22 4.10 13.29
C VAL A 79 6.49 5.22 12.56
N GLY A 80 5.49 4.88 11.74
CA GLY A 80 4.66 5.85 11.04
C GLY A 80 3.40 5.21 10.48
N SER A 81 2.34 6.01 10.34
CA SER A 81 1.12 5.64 9.65
C SER A 81 0.60 6.87 8.92
N VAL A 82 0.17 6.71 7.67
CA VAL A 82 -0.41 7.80 6.87
C VAL A 82 -1.52 7.28 5.98
N THR A 83 -2.54 8.10 5.78
CA THR A 83 -3.59 7.83 4.79
C THR A 83 -3.31 8.65 3.53
N ILE A 84 -3.13 7.97 2.40
CA ILE A 84 -2.87 8.55 1.09
C ILE A 84 -3.80 7.87 0.11
N ALA A 85 -4.70 8.63 -0.51
CA ALA A 85 -5.51 8.11 -1.60
C ALA A 85 -4.58 7.74 -2.76
N MET A 86 -4.53 6.46 -3.13
CA MET A 86 -3.82 5.97 -4.30
C MET A 86 -4.71 4.98 -5.05
N GLY A 87 -4.52 4.86 -6.36
CA GLY A 87 -5.15 3.80 -7.15
C GLY A 87 -4.95 2.39 -6.59
N GLU A 88 -5.79 1.44 -7.02
CA GLU A 88 -5.72 0.03 -6.60
C GLU A 88 -4.33 -0.57 -6.89
N THR A 89 -3.80 -0.26 -8.08
CA THR A 89 -2.44 -0.61 -8.46
C THR A 89 -1.48 0.49 -8.03
N VAL A 90 -0.46 0.12 -7.27
CA VAL A 90 0.67 0.98 -6.92
C VAL A 90 1.97 0.34 -7.33
N GLN A 91 2.98 1.17 -7.52
CA GLN A 91 4.34 0.74 -7.75
C GLN A 91 5.05 0.58 -6.42
N VAL A 92 5.74 -0.55 -6.26
CA VAL A 92 6.56 -0.80 -5.09
C VAL A 92 8.00 -1.01 -5.54
N GLY A 93 8.96 -0.44 -4.81
CA GLY A 93 10.35 -0.49 -5.23
C GLY A 93 11.34 -0.10 -4.15
N LEU A 94 12.62 -0.12 -4.54
CA LEU A 94 13.77 0.06 -3.68
C LEU A 94 14.49 1.37 -3.99
N PRO A 95 14.02 2.51 -3.45
CA PRO A 95 14.64 3.81 -3.72
C PRO A 95 16.07 3.86 -3.19
N VAL A 96 16.97 4.46 -3.99
CA VAL A 96 18.35 4.78 -3.60
C VAL A 96 18.69 6.17 -4.11
N THR A 97 19.27 7.01 -3.24
CA THR A 97 19.71 8.37 -3.64
C THR A 97 20.95 8.80 -2.87
N SER A 98 21.89 9.45 -3.55
CA SER A 98 23.07 10.03 -2.91
C SER A 98 22.73 11.31 -2.15
N ARG A 99 21.64 12.00 -2.55
CA ARG A 99 21.27 13.39 -2.21
C ARG A 99 22.22 14.45 -2.77
N VAL A 100 23.26 14.04 -3.50
CA VAL A 100 24.30 14.96 -4.00
C VAL A 100 24.44 14.77 -5.51
N ARG A 101 24.20 15.86 -6.24
CA ARG A 101 24.29 15.86 -7.70
C ARG A 101 25.69 15.42 -8.15
N GLY A 102 25.75 14.52 -9.13
CA GLY A 102 27.00 14.01 -9.68
C GLY A 102 27.77 13.03 -8.78
N THR A 103 27.26 12.71 -7.57
CA THR A 103 27.85 11.69 -6.71
C THR A 103 27.03 10.41 -6.77
N LEU A 104 27.68 9.31 -7.13
CA LEU A 104 27.07 7.99 -7.09
C LEU A 104 27.00 7.45 -5.66
N CYS A 105 25.98 6.65 -5.37
CA CYS A 105 25.91 5.87 -4.15
C CYS A 105 25.40 4.46 -4.45
N ALA A 106 25.86 3.49 -3.66
CA ALA A 106 25.42 2.11 -3.75
C ALA A 106 24.73 1.67 -2.44
N SER A 107 23.66 0.90 -2.61
CA SER A 107 23.00 0.16 -1.55
C SER A 107 22.86 -1.27 -2.01
N VAL A 108 23.25 -2.22 -1.16
CA VAL A 108 22.93 -3.63 -1.39
C VAL A 108 21.50 -3.86 -0.91
N PHE A 109 20.76 -4.79 -1.51
CA PHE A 109 19.55 -5.29 -0.88
C PHE A 109 19.56 -6.82 -0.73
N GLY A 110 19.03 -7.35 0.37
CA GLY A 110 18.92 -8.80 0.65
C GLY A 110 17.49 -9.16 1.03
N ASP A 111 17.14 -10.44 1.07
CA ASP A 111 15.86 -10.94 1.60
C ASP A 111 14.63 -10.09 1.21
N VAL A 112 14.54 -9.81 -0.10
CA VAL A 112 13.49 -8.98 -0.68
C VAL A 112 12.26 -9.83 -0.96
N GLN A 113 11.09 -9.46 -0.44
CA GLN A 113 9.86 -10.24 -0.60
C GLN A 113 8.63 -9.35 -0.78
N VAL A 114 7.77 -9.75 -1.70
CA VAL A 114 6.54 -9.04 -2.05
C VAL A 114 5.40 -9.98 -1.73
N GLU A 115 4.69 -9.73 -0.65
CA GLU A 115 3.62 -10.62 -0.18
C GLU A 115 2.27 -9.91 -0.20
N GLU A 116 1.18 -10.66 -0.30
CA GLU A 116 -0.15 -10.13 -0.08
C GLU A 116 -0.37 -10.00 1.43
N TYR A 117 -0.73 -8.81 1.90
CA TYR A 117 -1.22 -8.64 3.28
C TYR A 117 -2.71 -8.94 3.28
N SER A 118 -3.06 -10.21 3.38
CA SER A 118 -4.40 -10.61 3.74
C SER A 118 -4.61 -10.26 5.20
N VAL A 119 -5.46 -9.26 5.49
CA VAL A 119 -5.99 -9.10 6.85
C VAL A 119 -6.76 -10.38 7.14
N ARG A 120 -6.23 -11.23 8.01
CA ARG A 120 -7.01 -12.36 8.52
C ARG A 120 -8.02 -11.78 9.48
N LEU A 121 -9.27 -11.66 9.03
CA LEU A 121 -10.37 -11.50 9.98
C LEU A 121 -10.39 -12.76 10.84
N PRO A 122 -10.36 -12.66 12.18
CA PRO A 122 -10.54 -13.83 13.02
C PRO A 122 -11.86 -14.52 12.62
N GLY A 123 -11.80 -15.81 12.30
CA GLY A 123 -12.96 -16.56 11.80
C GLY A 123 -13.12 -16.63 10.26
N ASP A 124 -12.34 -15.89 9.48
CA ASP A 124 -12.33 -15.98 8.01
C ASP A 124 -11.30 -17.05 7.59
N ALA A 125 -11.78 -18.26 7.32
CA ALA A 125 -10.96 -19.41 6.99
C ALA A 125 -10.58 -19.42 5.50
N ASN A 126 -11.39 -18.83 4.62
CA ASN A 126 -11.13 -18.84 3.18
C ASN A 126 -10.48 -17.55 2.65
N PHE A 127 -10.24 -16.57 3.53
CA PHE A 127 -9.71 -15.24 3.21
C PHE A 127 -10.55 -14.49 2.18
N SER A 128 -11.87 -14.69 2.21
CA SER A 128 -12.81 -13.94 1.36
C SER A 128 -12.93 -12.47 1.79
N GLY A 129 -12.41 -12.12 2.97
CA GLY A 129 -12.60 -10.81 3.58
C GLY A 129 -13.94 -10.68 4.31
N THR A 130 -14.69 -11.77 4.45
CA THR A 130 -15.97 -11.81 5.16
C THR A 130 -16.05 -13.08 6.01
N VAL A 131 -16.43 -12.97 7.28
CA VAL A 131 -16.66 -14.13 8.15
C VAL A 131 -18.10 -14.58 7.98
N ASP A 132 -18.32 -15.65 7.22
CA ASP A 132 -19.67 -16.10 6.84
C ASP A 132 -19.90 -17.61 6.98
N GLN A 133 -21.02 -18.09 6.41
CA GLN A 133 -21.40 -19.50 6.50
C GLN A 133 -20.41 -20.45 5.79
N THR A 134 -19.64 -19.93 4.83
CA THR A 134 -18.60 -20.67 4.13
C THR A 134 -17.44 -21.01 5.07
N ASP A 135 -17.08 -20.09 5.97
CA ASP A 135 -16.06 -20.35 6.99
C ASP A 135 -16.56 -21.29 8.08
N ALA A 136 -17.85 -21.16 8.46
CA ALA A 136 -18.49 -22.13 9.35
C ALA A 136 -18.43 -23.56 8.78
N ALA A 137 -18.56 -23.70 7.46
CA ALA A 137 -18.50 -25.00 6.80
C ALA A 137 -17.10 -25.61 6.87
N ILE A 138 -16.04 -24.79 6.77
CA ILE A 138 -14.65 -25.23 6.92
C ILE A 138 -14.39 -25.66 8.36
N LEU A 139 -14.79 -24.83 9.33
CA LEU A 139 -14.70 -25.13 10.76
C LEU A 139 -15.43 -26.46 11.09
N ALA A 140 -16.64 -26.64 10.58
CA ALA A 140 -17.43 -27.85 10.81
C ALA A 140 -16.82 -29.08 10.13
N ALA A 141 -16.25 -28.95 8.93
CA ALA A 141 -15.65 -30.04 8.19
C ALA A 141 -14.39 -30.62 8.88
N ASN A 142 -13.73 -29.81 9.70
CA ASN A 142 -12.51 -30.18 10.40
C ASN A 142 -12.68 -30.32 11.92
N TRP A 143 -13.92 -30.25 12.41
CA TRP A 143 -14.21 -30.34 13.85
C TRP A 143 -13.59 -31.56 14.52
N GLY A 144 -12.86 -31.33 15.61
CA GLY A 144 -12.20 -32.37 16.40
C GLY A 144 -10.94 -32.98 15.76
N LYS A 145 -10.48 -32.47 14.61
CA LYS A 145 -9.20 -32.86 14.00
C LYS A 145 -8.05 -32.09 14.62
N SER A 146 -6.87 -32.71 14.62
CA SER A 146 -5.60 -32.13 15.08
C SER A 146 -4.58 -32.02 13.94
N GLY A 147 -3.57 -31.18 14.11
CA GLY A 147 -2.62 -30.80 13.06
C GLY A 147 -3.22 -29.87 12.01
N MET A 148 -4.31 -29.18 12.36
CA MET A 148 -5.01 -28.27 11.45
C MET A 148 -4.35 -26.90 11.42
N THR A 149 -4.58 -26.18 10.33
CA THR A 149 -4.12 -24.82 10.11
C THR A 149 -5.29 -23.84 10.15
N TRP A 150 -4.98 -22.53 10.11
CA TRP A 150 -5.99 -21.47 10.02
C TRP A 150 -7.00 -21.69 8.88
N LEU A 151 -6.51 -22.07 7.69
CA LEU A 151 -7.34 -22.34 6.51
C LEU A 151 -8.26 -23.56 6.69
N GLU A 152 -8.00 -24.36 7.71
CA GLU A 152 -8.77 -25.55 8.06
C GLU A 152 -9.66 -25.31 9.29
N GLY A 153 -9.74 -24.08 9.80
CA GLY A 153 -10.65 -23.69 10.88
C GLY A 153 -10.00 -23.61 12.27
N ASP A 154 -8.67 -23.75 12.39
CA ASP A 154 -7.94 -23.48 13.65
C ASP A 154 -7.63 -21.98 13.74
N PHE A 155 -8.59 -21.22 14.25
CA PHE A 155 -8.49 -19.77 14.40
C PHE A 155 -7.70 -19.35 15.64
N SER A 156 -7.47 -20.28 16.57
CA SER A 156 -6.66 -20.05 17.77
C SER A 156 -5.16 -20.31 17.54
N GLY A 157 -4.83 -21.15 16.55
CA GLY A 157 -3.47 -21.57 16.22
C GLY A 157 -2.90 -22.64 17.15
N ASP A 158 -3.75 -23.36 17.88
CA ASP A 158 -3.35 -24.41 18.83
C ASP A 158 -3.17 -25.79 18.17
N GLY A 159 -3.47 -25.89 16.88
CA GLY A 159 -3.39 -27.08 16.06
C GLY A 159 -4.62 -27.99 16.14
N ALA A 160 -5.71 -27.60 16.81
CA ALA A 160 -6.92 -28.41 16.96
C ALA A 160 -8.21 -27.62 16.78
N VAL A 161 -9.08 -28.04 15.86
CA VAL A 161 -10.36 -27.35 15.62
C VAL A 161 -11.40 -27.73 16.67
N ASN A 162 -11.75 -26.80 17.56
CA ASN A 162 -12.59 -27.05 18.72
C ASN A 162 -13.48 -25.85 19.13
N ALA A 163 -14.07 -25.93 20.33
CA ALA A 163 -14.98 -24.90 20.86
C ALA A 163 -14.33 -23.51 20.99
N VAL A 164 -13.01 -23.43 21.15
CA VAL A 164 -12.26 -22.17 21.16
C VAL A 164 -12.34 -21.51 19.79
N ASP A 165 -12.11 -22.25 18.70
CA ASP A 165 -12.19 -21.73 17.35
C ASP A 165 -13.63 -21.33 16.98
N ALA A 166 -14.62 -22.12 17.41
CA ALA A 166 -16.02 -21.75 17.26
C ALA A 166 -16.36 -20.44 17.99
N SER A 167 -15.76 -20.18 19.16
CA SER A 167 -15.96 -18.92 19.88
C SER A 167 -15.31 -17.73 19.18
N ILE A 168 -14.15 -17.93 18.56
CA ILE A 168 -13.46 -16.91 17.75
C ILE A 168 -14.31 -16.61 16.51
N PHE A 169 -14.77 -17.64 15.81
CA PHE A 169 -15.66 -17.51 14.66
C PHE A 169 -16.96 -16.78 15.03
N ALA A 170 -17.65 -17.20 16.09
CA ALA A 170 -18.92 -16.62 16.50
C ALA A 170 -18.78 -15.15 16.93
N ALA A 171 -17.67 -14.77 17.57
CA ALA A 171 -17.42 -13.38 17.97
C ALA A 171 -17.25 -12.44 16.76
N HIS A 172 -16.91 -12.98 15.59
CA HIS A 172 -16.61 -12.21 14.39
C HIS A 172 -17.56 -12.53 13.23
N PHE A 173 -18.61 -13.32 13.44
CA PHE A 173 -19.57 -13.67 12.38
C PHE A 173 -20.24 -12.43 11.81
N GLY A 174 -20.21 -12.29 10.47
CA GLY A 174 -20.68 -11.11 9.76
C GLY A 174 -19.68 -9.94 9.74
N ALA A 175 -18.48 -10.09 10.33
CA ALA A 175 -17.40 -9.14 10.12
C ALA A 175 -17.01 -9.17 8.64
N THR A 176 -16.92 -7.99 8.06
CA THR A 176 -16.44 -7.80 6.70
C THR A 176 -15.28 -6.81 6.76
N LEU A 177 -14.23 -7.07 5.99
CA LEU A 177 -13.25 -6.03 5.72
C LEU A 177 -14.03 -4.92 5.04
N ALA A 178 -13.88 -3.69 5.56
CA ALA A 178 -14.56 -2.56 4.97
C ALA A 178 -14.32 -2.60 3.46
N PRO A 179 -15.37 -2.51 2.62
CA PRO A 179 -15.16 -2.41 1.20
C PRO A 179 -14.19 -1.25 1.01
N THR A 180 -13.17 -1.44 0.18
CA THR A 180 -12.52 -0.29 -0.45
C THR A 180 -13.66 0.58 -0.93
N VAL A 181 -13.79 1.78 -0.36
CA VAL A 181 -14.79 2.74 -0.81
C VAL A 181 -14.41 2.99 -2.26
N GLU A 182 -15.05 2.30 -3.21
CA GLU A 182 -15.17 2.84 -4.55
C GLU A 182 -15.80 4.21 -4.31
N GLN A 183 -14.99 5.25 -4.47
CA GLN A 183 -15.53 6.59 -4.55
C GLN A 183 -16.40 6.59 -5.80
N ASN A 184 -17.68 6.30 -5.62
CA ASN A 184 -18.70 6.75 -6.55
C ASN A 184 -18.38 8.22 -6.82
N PRO A 185 -18.23 8.62 -8.09
CA PRO A 185 -17.81 9.97 -8.42
C PRO A 185 -18.77 10.91 -7.72
N VAL A 186 -18.20 11.77 -6.86
CA VAL A 186 -18.94 12.70 -6.03
C VAL A 186 -19.93 13.42 -6.93
N GLU A 187 -21.22 13.18 -6.74
CA GLU A 187 -22.25 14.07 -7.25
C GLU A 187 -21.94 15.41 -6.59
N GLN A 188 -21.35 16.32 -7.39
CA GLN A 188 -20.96 17.64 -6.91
C GLN A 188 -22.22 18.28 -6.36
N GLY A 189 -22.29 18.38 -5.03
CA GLY A 189 -23.25 19.22 -4.35
C GLY A 189 -23.07 20.63 -4.86
N ILE A 190 -23.87 20.98 -5.87
CA ILE A 190 -24.16 22.33 -6.27
C ILE A 190 -24.59 23.06 -5.00
N LEU A 191 -23.75 24.00 -4.55
CA LEU A 191 -24.17 24.98 -3.56
C LEU A 191 -25.39 25.69 -4.15
N GLU A 192 -26.56 25.52 -3.55
CA GLU A 192 -27.72 26.30 -3.97
C GLU A 192 -27.38 27.78 -3.86
N PRO A 193 -27.60 28.59 -4.91
CA PRO A 193 -27.35 30.01 -4.83
C PRO A 193 -28.33 30.63 -3.83
N VAL A 194 -27.79 31.34 -2.84
CA VAL A 194 -28.57 32.21 -1.96
C VAL A 194 -29.35 33.20 -2.81
N GLU A 195 -30.67 33.08 -2.76
CA GLU A 195 -31.62 33.92 -3.49
C GLU A 195 -31.52 35.37 -2.97
N VAL A 196 -30.91 36.26 -3.75
CA VAL A 196 -31.10 37.70 -3.62
C VAL A 196 -31.96 38.13 -4.79
N ALA A 197 -33.27 38.19 -4.56
CA ALA A 197 -34.17 38.84 -5.49
C ALA A 197 -33.83 40.34 -5.57
N LEU A 198 -33.65 40.86 -6.80
CA LEU A 198 -34.40 41.99 -7.36
C LEU A 198 -33.94 42.28 -8.82
N LEU A 199 -34.86 41.99 -9.75
CA LEU A 199 -35.20 42.64 -11.03
C LEU A 199 -34.08 43.22 -11.93
N ASP A 200 -33.81 42.61 -13.09
CA ASP A 200 -34.25 43.12 -14.40
C ASP A 200 -33.72 42.30 -15.60
N ASP A 201 -34.65 42.01 -16.51
CA ASP A 201 -34.56 41.86 -17.97
C ASP A 201 -33.29 41.28 -18.62
N THR A 202 -33.37 40.02 -19.08
CA THR A 202 -33.33 39.67 -20.51
C THR A 202 -33.34 38.15 -20.70
N THR A 203 -34.52 37.63 -21.00
CA THR A 203 -34.70 36.47 -21.87
C THR A 203 -33.81 36.58 -23.12
N ALA A 204 -33.16 35.45 -23.44
CA ALA A 204 -32.58 35.03 -24.73
C ALA A 204 -31.06 34.82 -24.68
N ARG A 205 -30.67 33.54 -24.70
CA ARG A 205 -29.94 32.87 -25.80
C ARG A 205 -29.49 31.49 -25.31
N ASP A 206 -30.21 30.44 -25.71
CA ASP A 206 -29.79 29.48 -26.76
C ASP A 206 -28.95 28.34 -26.10
N ALA A 207 -29.47 27.15 -25.75
CA ALA A 207 -30.29 26.20 -26.50
C ALA A 207 -29.72 25.84 -27.88
N ALA A 208 -28.55 25.19 -27.91
CA ALA A 208 -28.01 24.27 -28.94
C ALA A 208 -26.56 23.93 -28.51
N LEU A 209 -26.02 22.72 -28.44
CA LEU A 209 -26.19 21.52 -29.24
C LEU A 209 -25.95 20.27 -28.35
N ALA A 210 -26.92 19.37 -28.32
CA ALA A 210 -26.75 17.97 -27.92
C ALA A 210 -27.11 17.13 -29.13
N GLU A 211 -26.19 16.98 -30.09
CA GLU A 211 -26.38 16.14 -31.26
C GLU A 211 -25.03 15.81 -31.93
N GLU A 212 -24.17 15.06 -31.23
CA GLU A 212 -23.17 14.24 -31.93
C GLU A 212 -22.78 13.05 -31.06
N PHE A 213 -23.15 11.85 -31.54
CA PHE A 213 -22.78 10.51 -31.10
C PHE A 213 -23.58 9.88 -29.96
N GLY A 214 -24.51 9.03 -30.38
CA GLY A 214 -25.40 8.24 -29.54
C GLY A 214 -24.81 6.97 -28.92
N SER A 215 -25.74 6.25 -28.31
CA SER A 215 -25.66 5.08 -27.44
C SER A 215 -24.70 3.93 -27.84
N ALA A 216 -23.88 3.48 -26.90
CA ALA A 216 -23.29 2.14 -26.87
C ALA A 216 -23.79 1.46 -25.57
N VAL A 217 -24.80 0.59 -25.64
CA VAL A 217 -24.67 -0.88 -25.79
C VAL A 217 -23.78 -1.48 -24.70
N GLU A 218 -24.43 -1.96 -23.64
CA GLU A 218 -23.91 -2.95 -22.69
C GLU A 218 -23.54 -4.26 -23.42
N PRO A 219 -22.41 -4.88 -23.05
CA PRO A 219 -22.32 -6.33 -23.01
C PRO A 219 -22.30 -6.84 -21.56
N THR A 220 -23.16 -7.84 -21.37
CA THR A 220 -23.43 -8.67 -20.20
C THR A 220 -22.23 -9.43 -19.63
N SER A 221 -22.19 -9.54 -18.29
CA SER A 221 -21.69 -10.63 -17.43
C SER A 221 -20.55 -11.56 -17.92
N LEU A 222 -19.50 -11.66 -17.09
CA LEU A 222 -18.23 -12.46 -17.20
C LEU A 222 -17.12 -11.66 -17.92
N GLU A 223 -16.24 -10.94 -17.22
CA GLU A 223 -15.05 -11.49 -16.52
C GLU A 223 -14.85 -10.85 -15.13
N ARG A 224 -15.48 -11.47 -14.14
CA ARG A 224 -15.14 -11.32 -12.72
C ARG A 224 -13.83 -12.05 -12.43
N SER A 225 -13.03 -11.50 -11.50
CA SER A 225 -11.83 -12.06 -10.84
C SER A 225 -10.51 -11.89 -11.62
N ARG A 226 -9.42 -11.36 -11.05
CA ARG A 226 -8.90 -11.51 -9.67
C ARG A 226 -8.09 -10.30 -9.19
N LEU A 227 -8.37 -9.90 -7.95
CA LEU A 227 -7.58 -9.03 -7.08
C LEU A 227 -6.25 -9.69 -6.70
N ALA A 228 -5.16 -8.92 -6.63
CA ALA A 228 -3.91 -9.30 -5.96
C ALA A 228 -3.09 -8.04 -5.60
N TRP A 229 -2.71 -7.88 -4.33
CA TRP A 229 -2.03 -6.69 -3.76
C TRP A 229 -0.56 -7.01 -3.42
N SER A 230 0.41 -6.15 -3.75
CA SER A 230 1.85 -6.43 -3.56
C SER A 230 2.50 -5.66 -2.38
N HIS A 231 3.27 -6.32 -1.50
CA HIS A 231 4.23 -5.68 -0.56
C HIS A 231 5.64 -5.61 -1.17
N THR A 232 6.66 -5.02 -0.54
CA THR A 232 8.08 -5.20 -0.94
C THR A 232 8.96 -5.06 0.29
N LEU A 233 9.67 -6.13 0.63
CA LEU A 233 10.70 -6.25 1.64
C LEU A 233 12.04 -6.03 0.97
N ALA A 234 13.03 -5.50 1.70
CA ALA A 234 14.43 -5.48 1.29
C ALA A 234 15.36 -5.19 2.47
N ARG A 235 16.23 -6.13 2.82
CA ARG A 235 17.44 -5.99 3.66
C ARG A 235 18.51 -5.22 2.90
N ARG A 236 19.64 -4.79 3.49
CA ARG A 236 20.87 -4.31 2.81
C ARG A 236 22.10 -4.99 3.40
N GLN A 237 23.02 -5.55 2.60
CA GLN A 237 24.28 -6.14 3.09
C GLN A 237 25.51 -5.23 2.82
N SER A 238 25.91 -4.47 3.83
CA SER A 238 27.27 -4.12 4.32
C SER A 238 28.47 -3.80 3.35
N PRO A 239 29.73 -3.54 3.82
CA PRO A 239 30.45 -2.30 3.55
C PRO A 239 31.64 -2.43 2.56
N ARG A 240 32.22 -1.27 2.20
CA ARG A 240 33.38 -1.08 1.32
C ARG A 240 34.50 -2.12 1.54
N GLU A 241 34.90 -2.80 0.47
CA GLU A 241 36.29 -3.13 0.18
C GLU A 241 36.51 -3.28 -1.33
N ASP A 242 37.68 -2.82 -1.78
CA ASP A 242 38.05 -2.60 -3.17
C ASP A 242 38.39 -3.89 -3.94
N ALA A 243 38.01 -3.88 -5.21
CA ALA A 243 38.64 -4.55 -6.35
C ALA A 243 38.43 -6.06 -6.59
N ILE A 244 38.15 -6.35 -7.88
CA ILE A 244 38.33 -7.61 -8.64
C ILE A 244 37.16 -8.63 -8.57
N LEU A 245 36.18 -8.54 -9.49
CA LEU A 245 36.09 -9.42 -10.68
C LEU A 245 34.81 -9.17 -11.50
N GLU A 246 35.06 -9.07 -12.79
CA GLU A 246 34.18 -8.94 -13.94
C GLU A 246 33.12 -10.07 -14.08
N ARG A 247 31.95 -9.74 -14.64
CA ARG A 247 30.88 -10.60 -15.22
C ARG A 247 29.56 -10.81 -14.46
N ALA A 248 28.77 -9.74 -14.33
CA ALA A 248 27.31 -9.87 -14.43
C ALA A 248 26.69 -8.63 -15.08
N ARG A 249 26.56 -8.68 -16.42
CA ARG A 249 25.64 -7.79 -17.14
C ARG A 249 24.22 -8.34 -16.94
N LEU A 250 23.34 -7.61 -16.28
CA LEU A 250 21.94 -7.55 -16.70
C LEU A 250 21.31 -6.24 -16.21
N ALA A 251 20.65 -5.57 -17.15
CA ALA A 251 20.18 -4.21 -17.09
C ALA A 251 19.12 -3.99 -16.00
N ILE A 252 19.30 -2.92 -15.22
CA ILE A 252 18.21 -2.10 -14.70
C ILE A 252 18.53 -0.69 -15.14
N ASP A 253 17.70 -0.20 -16.06
CA ASP A 253 17.87 1.04 -16.78
C ASP A 253 17.97 2.23 -15.83
N LEU A 254 18.93 3.12 -16.11
CA LEU A 254 19.12 4.38 -15.39
C LEU A 254 17.94 5.30 -15.65
N MET A 255 17.29 5.80 -14.60
CA MET A 255 16.58 7.09 -14.70
C MET A 255 17.37 8.17 -13.96
N PRO A 256 17.75 9.26 -14.66
CA PRO A 256 18.60 10.32 -14.14
C PRO A 256 17.86 11.15 -13.09
N ALA A 257 18.61 11.49 -12.05
CA ALA A 257 18.26 12.53 -11.11
C ALA A 257 18.31 13.88 -11.81
N ASP A 258 17.17 14.47 -12.14
CA ASP A 258 17.10 15.90 -12.45
C ASP A 258 15.76 16.51 -12.00
N TYR A 259 15.86 17.72 -11.43
CA TYR A 259 14.82 18.68 -11.06
C TYR A 259 13.98 18.45 -9.79
N TRP A 260 14.58 18.81 -8.64
CA TRP A 260 13.84 19.47 -7.54
C TRP A 260 14.33 20.91 -7.46
N GLY A 261 13.55 21.84 -8.02
CA GLY A 261 13.75 23.27 -7.80
C GLY A 261 13.06 23.69 -6.50
N LEU A 262 13.84 24.13 -5.52
CA LEU A 262 13.44 25.13 -4.52
C LEU A 262 14.72 25.87 -4.11
N ALA A 263 14.67 27.20 -4.29
CA ALA A 263 15.62 28.16 -3.75
C ALA A 263 15.53 28.24 -2.22
#